data_AF-A0A151I3L7-F1
#
_entry.id   AF-A0A151I3L7-F1
#
_cell.length_a   1.000
_cell.length_b   1.000
_cell.length_c   1.000
_cell.angle_alpha   90.00
_cell.angle_beta   90.00
_cell.angle_gamma   90.00
#
_symmetry.space_group_name_H-M   'P 1'
#
loop_
_entity.id
_entity.type
_entity.pdbx_description
1 polymer ?
#
loop_
_entity_poly.entity_id
_entity_poly.type
_entity_poly.pdbx_seq_one_letter_code
_entity_poly.pdbx_strand_id
1 'polypeptide(L)'
;MKRFFLVILLLSMTIMSFGKLLPKYEWKYLDILWDNPRQKEEAMYFGKYDPNLAYLYDIDRANDGRVFITAMRDKGIPVGVLTVTEKQGEGGPLLRPYPDWSWYKDDCKGITGGVYQIQIKCNHLFIVDGGRIGDDQLCLPQLLIFDLSTDKLVKRVTIPFNIAHNKTGIGLIASIAVFAPICQNVKDNANVSIFFLIKKNYLI
;
A
#
# COMPACT_ATOMS: atom_id res chain seq x y z
N MET A 1 -19.46 23.81 50.84
CA MET A 1 -18.36 22.99 50.26
C MET A 1 -18.81 22.07 49.12
N LYS A 2 -19.82 21.21 49.28
CA LYS A 2 -20.27 20.26 48.22
C LYS A 2 -20.71 20.93 46.90
N ARG A 3 -21.39 22.08 46.97
CA ARG A 3 -21.86 22.85 45.79
C ARG A 3 -20.71 23.48 44.98
N PHE A 4 -19.58 23.79 45.64
CA PHE A 4 -18.39 24.38 45.01
C PHE A 4 -17.62 23.32 44.21
N PHE A 5 -17.50 22.10 44.74
CA PHE A 5 -16.89 20.97 44.03
C PHE A 5 -17.67 20.58 42.77
N LEU A 6 -19.01 20.68 42.78
CA LEU A 6 -19.84 20.36 41.61
C LEU A 6 -19.63 21.35 40.46
N VAL A 7 -19.43 22.64 40.78
CA VAL A 7 -19.19 23.70 39.79
C VAL A 7 -17.80 23.56 39.16
N ILE A 8 -16.79 23.17 39.94
CA ILE A 8 -15.42 22.92 39.43
C ILE A 8 -15.40 21.69 38.49
N LEU A 9 -16.16 20.64 38.81
CA LEU A 9 -16.28 19.45 37.94
C LEU A 9 -16.94 19.79 36.59
N LEU A 10 -17.99 20.63 36.59
CA LEU A 10 -18.67 21.07 35.37
C LEU A 10 -17.81 22.02 34.51
N LEU A 11 -16.98 22.85 35.13
CA LEU A 11 -16.01 23.72 34.42
C LEU A 11 -14.83 22.93 33.82
N SER A 12 -14.50 21.76 34.36
CA SER A 12 -13.41 20.92 33.83
C SER A 12 -13.79 20.09 32.59
N MET A 13 -15.08 19.93 32.29
CA MET A 13 -15.56 19.20 31.10
C MET A 13 -15.58 20.03 29.81
N THR A 14 -15.38 21.34 29.91
CA THR A 14 -15.27 22.19 28.72
C THR A 14 -13.79 22.37 28.36
N ILE A 15 -13.46 22.06 27.11
CA ILE A 15 -12.13 22.07 26.47
C ILE A 15 -11.40 20.71 26.48
N MET A 16 -12.08 19.66 26.02
CA MET A 16 -11.39 18.67 25.19
C MET A 16 -11.55 19.14 23.73
N SER A 17 -10.66 20.04 23.29
CA SER A 17 -10.52 20.30 21.85
C SER A 17 -9.78 19.11 21.25
N PHE A 18 -10.48 18.30 20.46
CA PHE A 18 -9.81 17.39 19.54
C PHE A 18 -8.99 18.27 18.59
N GLY A 19 -7.67 18.12 18.60
CA GLY A 19 -6.79 18.89 17.73
C GLY A 19 -7.21 18.74 16.27
N LYS A 20 -7.17 19.83 15.50
CA LYS A 20 -7.42 19.77 14.06
C LYS A 20 -6.30 18.96 13.40
N LEU A 21 -6.68 17.87 12.73
CA LEU A 21 -5.75 17.15 11.85
C LEU A 21 -5.44 18.07 10.66
N LEU A 22 -4.17 18.39 10.47
CA LEU A 22 -3.70 19.16 9.32
C LEU A 22 -3.19 18.19 8.24
N PRO A 23 -3.56 18.38 6.97
CA PRO A 23 -3.06 17.54 5.90
C PRO A 23 -1.55 17.71 5.78
N LYS A 24 -0.81 16.59 5.82
CA LYS A 24 0.64 16.60 5.58
C LYS A 24 0.95 16.57 4.09
N TYR A 25 0.17 15.83 3.32
CA TYR A 25 0.26 15.73 1.87
C TYR A 25 -1.14 15.77 1.28
N GLU A 26 -1.28 16.36 0.10
CA GLU A 26 -2.55 16.51 -0.60
C GLU A 26 -2.31 16.37 -2.10
N TRP A 27 -3.26 15.73 -2.78
CA TRP A 27 -3.27 15.55 -4.23
C TRP A 27 -4.62 15.95 -4.81
N LYS A 28 -4.60 16.75 -5.87
CA LYS A 28 -5.74 16.93 -6.77
C LYS A 28 -5.95 15.68 -7.63
N TYR A 29 -4.84 15.09 -8.07
CA TYR A 29 -4.77 13.83 -8.79
C TYR A 29 -3.39 13.21 -8.57
N LEU A 30 -3.31 11.89 -8.68
CA LEU A 30 -2.07 11.15 -8.55
C LEU A 30 -1.16 11.47 -9.75
N ASP A 31 0.12 11.78 -9.51
CA ASP A 31 1.13 11.79 -10.56
C ASP A 31 2.40 11.06 -10.13
N ILE A 32 2.98 10.33 -11.07
CA ILE A 32 4.11 9.44 -10.84
C ILE A 32 5.39 10.14 -11.28
N LEU A 33 6.48 9.88 -10.58
CA LEU A 33 7.81 10.30 -11.00
C LEU A 33 8.29 9.39 -12.16
N TRP A 34 8.05 9.84 -13.39
CA TRP A 34 8.47 9.16 -14.62
C TRP A 34 9.97 9.32 -14.86
N ASP A 35 10.60 8.31 -15.47
CA ASP A 35 12.02 8.35 -15.85
C ASP A 35 12.29 9.44 -16.89
N ASN A 36 11.33 9.66 -17.79
CA ASN A 36 11.36 10.71 -18.79
C ASN A 36 9.92 11.04 -19.28
N PRO A 37 9.72 12.20 -19.94
CA PRO A 37 8.40 12.60 -20.43
C PRO A 37 7.77 11.61 -21.41
N ARG A 38 8.58 10.97 -22.27
CA ARG A 38 8.11 9.99 -23.25
C ARG A 38 7.49 8.76 -22.59
N GLN A 39 8.05 8.29 -21.47
CA GLN A 39 7.46 7.19 -20.69
C GLN A 39 6.04 7.53 -20.22
N LYS A 40 5.81 8.76 -19.75
CA LYS A 40 4.49 9.26 -19.36
C LYS A 40 3.54 9.33 -20.56
N GLU A 41 3.99 9.92 -21.66
CA GLU A 41 3.20 10.06 -22.88
C GLU A 41 2.77 8.71 -23.45
N GLU A 42 3.69 7.74 -23.53
CA GLU A 42 3.37 6.38 -23.98
C GLU A 42 2.40 5.69 -23.01
N ALA A 43 2.60 5.82 -21.70
CA ALA A 43 1.67 5.25 -20.72
C ALA A 43 0.26 5.84 -20.83
N MET A 44 0.13 7.14 -21.07
CA MET A 44 -1.17 7.79 -21.31
C MET A 44 -1.78 7.33 -22.64
N TYR A 45 -0.99 7.31 -23.72
CA TYR A 45 -1.44 6.91 -25.05
C TYR A 45 -1.99 5.48 -25.08
N PHE A 46 -1.30 4.54 -24.43
CA PHE A 46 -1.74 3.15 -24.32
C PHE A 46 -2.77 2.91 -23.21
N GLY A 47 -3.23 3.96 -22.51
CA GLY A 47 -4.20 3.84 -21.41
C GLY A 47 -3.67 3.08 -20.19
N LYS A 48 -2.34 2.93 -20.07
CA LYS A 48 -1.67 2.36 -18.89
C LYS A 48 -1.64 3.34 -17.73
N TYR A 49 -1.79 4.63 -18.02
CA TYR A 49 -1.84 5.69 -17.03
C TYR A 49 -2.98 6.67 -17.31
N ASP A 50 -3.88 6.83 -16.34
CA ASP A 50 -4.94 7.83 -16.32
C ASP A 50 -5.08 8.33 -14.86
N PRO A 51 -4.67 9.58 -14.58
CA PRO A 51 -4.70 10.11 -13.22
C PRO A 51 -6.10 10.18 -12.61
N ASN A 52 -7.17 10.13 -13.42
CA ASN A 52 -8.56 10.16 -12.94
C ASN A 52 -9.05 8.79 -12.46
N LEU A 53 -8.35 7.71 -12.80
CA LEU A 53 -8.68 6.34 -12.38
C LEU A 53 -7.84 5.88 -11.19
N ALA A 54 -6.99 6.76 -10.65
CA ALA A 54 -6.10 6.47 -9.55
C ALA A 54 -6.84 6.32 -8.22
N TYR A 55 -6.80 5.12 -7.63
CA TYR A 55 -7.24 4.88 -6.26
C TYR A 55 -6.08 4.42 -5.39
N LEU A 56 -5.90 5.10 -4.26
CA LEU A 56 -4.92 4.77 -3.23
C LEU A 56 -5.60 3.96 -2.13
N TYR A 57 -4.92 2.94 -1.60
CA TYR A 57 -5.52 1.99 -0.66
C TYR A 57 -4.96 2.08 0.75
N ASP A 58 -3.63 2.13 0.89
CA ASP A 58 -2.95 2.08 2.18
C ASP A 58 -1.77 3.03 2.22
N ILE A 59 -1.36 3.38 3.44
CA ILE A 59 -0.25 4.27 3.74
C ILE A 59 0.50 3.79 4.98
N ASP A 60 1.83 3.69 4.88
CA ASP A 60 2.69 3.40 6.03
C ASP A 60 3.95 4.27 5.99
N ARG A 61 4.54 4.52 7.16
CA ARG A 61 5.71 5.39 7.30
C ARG A 61 6.90 4.60 7.82
N ALA A 62 7.98 4.62 7.05
CA ALA A 62 9.26 4.09 7.46
C ALA A 62 9.95 4.99 8.49
N ASN A 63 10.86 4.39 9.26
CA ASN A 63 11.65 5.11 10.27
C ASN A 63 12.58 6.17 9.66
N ASP A 64 13.03 5.96 8.42
CA ASP A 64 13.83 6.92 7.67
C ASP A 64 13.03 8.13 7.15
N GLY A 65 11.72 8.15 7.41
CA GLY A 65 10.83 9.25 7.07
C GLY A 65 10.06 9.07 5.76
N ARG A 66 10.42 8.08 4.92
CA ARG A 66 9.67 7.76 3.71
C ARG A 66 8.24 7.37 4.03
N VAL A 67 7.31 7.83 3.21
CA VAL A 67 5.90 7.47 3.27
C VAL A 67 5.58 6.61 2.07
N PHE A 68 5.15 5.39 2.34
CA PHE A 68 4.76 4.41 1.35
C PHE A 68 3.26 4.50 1.14
N ILE A 69 2.84 4.41 -0.11
CA ILE A 69 1.44 4.44 -0.51
C ILE A 69 1.22 3.27 -1.47
N THR A 70 0.07 2.62 -1.37
CA THR A 70 -0.30 1.54 -2.27
C THR A 70 -1.39 1.96 -3.25
N ALA A 71 -1.38 1.35 -4.43
CA ALA A 71 -2.41 1.49 -5.44
C ALA A 71 -2.72 0.12 -6.05
N MET A 72 -3.92 -0.03 -6.62
CA MET A 72 -4.26 -1.21 -7.39
C MET A 72 -3.73 -1.04 -8.82
N ARG A 73 -2.88 -1.95 -9.27
CA ARG A 73 -2.49 -2.02 -10.68
C ARG A 73 -3.70 -2.44 -11.49
N ASP A 74 -4.18 -1.53 -12.33
CA ASP A 74 -5.34 -1.70 -13.20
C ASP A 74 -5.17 -0.79 -14.42
N LYS A 75 -6.15 -0.75 -15.31
CA LYS A 75 -6.22 0.23 -16.38
C LYS A 75 -6.11 1.64 -15.79
N GLY A 76 -5.09 2.37 -16.24
CA GLY A 76 -4.80 3.72 -15.77
C GLY A 76 -3.82 3.82 -14.58
N ILE A 77 -3.40 2.71 -13.95
CA ILE A 77 -2.39 2.74 -12.89
C ILE A 77 -1.33 1.64 -13.09
N PRO A 78 -0.09 2.00 -13.47
CA PRO A 78 0.93 1.00 -13.79
C PRO A 78 1.72 0.50 -12.58
N VAL A 79 1.51 1.06 -11.38
CA VAL A 79 2.37 0.85 -10.20
C VAL A 79 1.54 0.52 -8.97
N GLY A 80 1.98 -0.48 -8.20
CA GLY A 80 1.28 -0.96 -7.00
C GLY A 80 1.79 -0.40 -5.67
N VAL A 81 3.08 -0.06 -5.59
CA VAL A 81 3.70 0.49 -4.37
C VAL A 81 4.55 1.70 -4.73
N LEU A 82 4.30 2.79 -4.02
CA LEU A 82 4.85 4.11 -4.31
C LEU A 82 5.42 4.73 -3.03
N THR A 83 6.34 5.68 -3.18
CA THR A 83 6.82 6.54 -2.10
C THR A 83 6.57 8.00 -2.41
N VAL A 84 6.16 8.78 -1.42
CA VAL A 84 6.00 10.24 -1.56
C VAL A 84 7.38 10.87 -1.76
N THR A 85 7.50 11.79 -2.72
CA THR A 85 8.73 12.55 -2.97
C THR A 85 8.56 14.02 -2.63
N GLU A 86 9.67 14.74 -2.49
CA GLU A 86 9.68 16.20 -2.33
C GLU A 86 9.47 16.96 -3.65
N LYS A 87 9.49 16.26 -4.81
CA LYS A 87 9.27 16.90 -6.11
C LYS A 87 7.78 17.20 -6.27
N GLN A 88 7.44 18.42 -6.69
CA GLN A 88 6.06 18.82 -6.90
C GLN A 88 5.67 18.70 -8.37
N GLY A 89 4.48 18.14 -8.62
CA GLY A 89 3.75 18.24 -9.88
C GLY A 89 2.56 19.18 -9.73
N GLU A 90 1.80 19.36 -10.81
CA GLU A 90 0.59 20.20 -10.80
C GLU A 90 -0.51 19.67 -9.89
N GLY A 91 -0.56 18.33 -9.73
CA GLY A 91 -1.52 17.64 -8.88
C GLY A 91 -1.11 17.56 -7.41
N GLY A 92 0.15 17.77 -7.05
CA GLY A 92 0.71 17.54 -5.71
C GLY A 92 2.09 16.88 -5.75
N PRO A 93 2.60 16.37 -4.61
CA PRO A 93 3.91 15.73 -4.55
C PRO A 93 4.00 14.50 -5.45
N LEU A 94 4.99 14.40 -6.33
CA LEU A 94 5.12 13.25 -7.22
C LEU A 94 5.38 11.97 -6.41
N LEU A 95 4.82 10.85 -6.87
CA LEU A 95 4.99 9.54 -6.27
C LEU A 95 6.03 8.72 -7.03
N ARG A 96 7.04 8.19 -6.34
CA ARG A 96 8.09 7.36 -6.96
C ARG A 96 7.74 5.88 -6.81
N PRO A 97 7.75 5.07 -7.89
CA PRO A 97 7.60 3.62 -7.80
C PRO A 97 8.65 3.02 -6.87
N TYR A 98 8.22 2.11 -5.99
CA TYR A 98 9.13 1.42 -5.08
C TYR A 98 9.43 -0.01 -5.54
N PRO A 99 10.70 -0.47 -5.44
CA PRO A 99 11.89 0.37 -5.22
C PRO A 99 12.23 1.24 -6.43
N ASP A 100 11.86 0.79 -7.63
CA ASP A 100 11.97 1.55 -8.88
C ASP A 100 11.12 0.89 -10.00
N TRP A 101 11.11 1.50 -11.19
CA TRP A 101 10.34 1.04 -12.36
C TRP A 101 10.68 -0.38 -12.83
N SER A 102 11.88 -0.90 -12.54
CA SER A 102 12.29 -2.25 -12.96
C SER A 102 11.46 -3.36 -12.33
N TRP A 103 10.76 -3.07 -11.23
CA TRP A 103 9.87 -3.98 -10.51
C TRP A 103 8.45 -4.05 -11.07
N TYR A 104 8.12 -3.25 -12.08
CA TYR A 104 6.76 -3.18 -12.65
C TYR A 104 6.71 -3.74 -14.07
N LYS A 105 7.49 -4.79 -14.32
CA LYS A 105 7.42 -5.61 -15.54
C LYS A 105 6.39 -6.72 -15.35
N ASP A 106 5.64 -7.00 -16.41
CA ASP A 106 4.58 -8.01 -16.42
C ASP A 106 5.15 -9.43 -16.66
N ASP A 107 6.21 -9.80 -15.94
CA ASP A 107 6.97 -11.05 -16.08
C ASP A 107 6.96 -11.94 -14.82
N CYS A 108 6.11 -11.60 -13.84
CA CYS A 108 5.98 -12.27 -12.54
C CYS A 108 7.24 -12.25 -11.65
N LYS A 109 8.30 -11.53 -12.02
CA LYS A 109 9.50 -11.37 -11.18
C LYS A 109 9.42 -10.15 -10.27
N GLY A 110 8.59 -9.18 -10.62
CA GLY A 110 8.39 -7.95 -9.87
C GLY A 110 7.22 -7.97 -8.89
N ILE A 111 6.65 -6.78 -8.68
CA ILE A 111 5.35 -6.54 -8.05
C ILE A 111 4.34 -6.45 -9.19
N THR A 112 3.61 -7.54 -9.43
CA THR A 112 2.75 -7.65 -10.61
C THR A 112 1.37 -7.06 -10.39
N GLY A 113 0.73 -7.41 -9.28
CA GLY A 113 -0.68 -7.15 -9.07
C GLY A 113 -0.96 -5.89 -8.25
N GLY A 114 -2.26 -5.69 -8.00
CA GLY A 114 -2.73 -4.75 -6.99
C GLY A 114 -2.21 -5.12 -5.60
N VAL A 115 -1.64 -4.12 -4.92
CA VAL A 115 -1.25 -4.21 -3.51
C VAL A 115 -2.26 -3.39 -2.74
N TYR A 116 -3.05 -4.02 -1.89
CA TYR A 116 -4.07 -3.32 -1.09
C TYR A 116 -3.45 -2.74 0.17
N GLN A 117 -2.81 -3.59 0.97
CA GLN A 117 -2.15 -3.18 2.21
C GLN A 117 -0.69 -3.60 2.23
N ILE A 118 0.11 -2.79 2.92
CA ILE A 118 1.49 -3.05 3.26
C ILE A 118 1.64 -2.98 4.77
N GLN A 119 2.77 -3.47 5.27
CA GLN A 119 3.14 -3.18 6.64
C GLN A 119 4.65 -3.05 6.77
N ILE A 120 5.08 -1.99 7.44
CA ILE A 120 6.47 -1.77 7.80
C ILE A 120 6.67 -2.24 9.24
N LYS A 121 7.56 -3.22 9.43
CA LYS A 121 7.91 -3.73 10.75
C LYS A 121 9.40 -4.00 10.83
N CYS A 122 10.04 -3.49 11.88
CA CYS A 122 11.48 -3.69 12.11
C CYS A 122 12.35 -3.31 10.89
N ASN A 123 12.06 -2.17 10.27
CA ASN A 123 12.71 -1.67 9.05
C ASN A 123 12.62 -2.60 7.82
N HIS A 124 11.61 -3.47 7.79
CA HIS A 124 11.28 -4.28 6.64
C HIS A 124 9.89 -3.93 6.14
N LEU A 125 9.73 -3.81 4.83
CA LEU A 125 8.46 -3.61 4.17
C LEU A 125 7.91 -4.96 3.71
N PHE A 126 6.73 -5.29 4.20
CA PHE A 126 5.99 -6.49 3.82
C PHE A 126 4.90 -6.09 2.82
N ILE A 127 4.94 -6.72 1.65
CA ILE A 127 4.04 -6.46 0.53
C ILE A 127 3.34 -7.76 0.21
N VAL A 128 2.02 -7.76 0.22
CA VAL A 128 1.24 -8.88 -0.34
C VAL A 128 0.75 -8.48 -1.72
N ASP A 129 1.35 -9.09 -2.73
CA ASP A 129 1.00 -8.90 -4.14
C ASP A 129 0.03 -9.99 -4.58
N GLY A 130 -1.14 -9.59 -5.07
CA GLY A 130 -2.17 -10.53 -5.55
C GLY A 130 -1.91 -11.13 -6.92
N GLY A 131 -0.95 -10.62 -7.69
CA GLY A 131 -0.65 -11.09 -9.03
C GLY A 131 -1.73 -10.79 -10.08
N ARG A 132 -2.70 -9.92 -9.75
CA ARG A 132 -3.83 -9.53 -10.60
C ARG A 132 -3.70 -8.08 -11.08
N ILE A 133 -3.87 -7.86 -12.38
CA ILE A 133 -3.96 -6.52 -12.98
C ILE A 133 -5.41 -6.36 -13.48
N GLY A 134 -6.16 -5.43 -12.89
CA GLY A 134 -7.59 -5.31 -13.15
C GLY A 134 -8.33 -6.60 -12.84
N ASP A 135 -8.93 -7.23 -13.85
CA ASP A 135 -9.61 -8.52 -13.71
C ASP A 135 -8.74 -9.74 -14.05
N ASP A 136 -7.56 -9.52 -14.62
CA ASP A 136 -6.72 -10.56 -15.17
C ASP A 136 -5.71 -11.08 -14.13
N GLN A 137 -5.81 -12.38 -13.81
CA GLN A 137 -4.83 -13.06 -12.97
C GLN A 137 -3.60 -13.42 -13.79
N LEU A 138 -2.53 -12.64 -13.67
CA LEU A 138 -1.29 -12.84 -14.44
C LEU A 138 -0.28 -13.74 -13.71
N CYS A 139 -0.14 -13.59 -12.40
CA CYS A 139 0.89 -14.27 -11.60
C CYS A 139 0.30 -14.93 -10.35
N LEU A 140 1.04 -15.85 -9.72
CA LEU A 140 0.63 -16.36 -8.41
C LEU A 140 0.74 -15.26 -7.34
N PRO A 141 -0.17 -15.21 -6.36
CA PRO A 141 -0.05 -14.31 -5.23
C PRO A 141 1.23 -14.59 -4.44
N GLN A 142 1.78 -13.56 -3.81
CA GLN A 142 3.08 -13.65 -3.15
C GLN A 142 3.22 -12.64 -2.01
N LEU A 143 4.00 -13.04 -1.00
CA LEU A 143 4.54 -12.16 0.01
C LEU A 143 5.97 -11.78 -0.38
N LEU A 144 6.23 -10.48 -0.46
CA LEU A 144 7.54 -9.90 -0.70
C LEU A 144 7.98 -9.16 0.56
N ILE A 145 9.22 -9.41 0.99
CA ILE A 145 9.83 -8.73 2.13
C ILE A 145 11.06 -7.99 1.62
N PHE A 146 11.03 -6.67 1.75
CA PHE A 146 12.15 -5.79 1.44
C PHE A 146 12.83 -5.31 2.71
N ASP A 147 14.16 -5.27 2.70
CA ASP A 147 14.95 -4.55 3.69
C ASP A 147 15.02 -3.08 3.28
N LEU A 148 14.45 -2.19 4.09
CA LEU A 148 14.38 -0.75 3.79
C LEU A 148 15.73 -0.05 3.95
N SER A 149 16.73 -0.66 4.60
CA SER A 149 18.08 -0.10 4.64
C SER A 149 18.79 -0.19 3.29
N THR A 150 18.44 -1.17 2.47
CA THR A 150 19.10 -1.43 1.18
C THR A 150 18.15 -1.36 -0.01
N ASP A 151 16.84 -1.23 0.23
CA ASP A 151 15.75 -1.34 -0.74
C ASP A 151 15.80 -2.63 -1.58
N LYS A 152 16.35 -3.71 -1.00
CA LYS A 152 16.49 -5.01 -1.66
C LYS A 152 15.46 -5.99 -1.13
N LEU A 153 14.96 -6.82 -2.04
CA LEU A 153 14.17 -7.98 -1.69
C LEU A 153 15.04 -8.97 -0.92
N VAL A 154 14.63 -9.30 0.30
CA VAL A 154 15.31 -10.27 1.16
C VAL A 154 14.57 -11.59 1.28
N LYS A 155 13.28 -11.62 0.94
CA LYS A 155 12.50 -12.87 0.89
C LYS A 155 11.29 -12.76 -0.03
N ARG A 156 11.02 -13.83 -0.77
CA ARG A 156 9.78 -14.05 -1.53
C ARG A 156 9.15 -15.35 -1.08
N VAL A 157 7.85 -15.32 -0.83
CA VAL A 157 7.05 -16.51 -0.53
C VAL A 157 5.88 -16.54 -1.49
N THR A 158 5.82 -17.56 -2.35
CA THR A 158 4.67 -17.79 -3.22
C THR A 158 3.52 -18.34 -2.38
N ILE A 159 2.34 -17.74 -2.53
CA ILE A 159 1.12 -18.16 -1.86
C ILE A 159 0.36 -19.08 -2.83
N PRO A 160 0.04 -20.32 -2.42
CA PRO A 160 -0.74 -21.23 -3.24
C PRO A 160 -2.06 -20.62 -3.69
N PHE A 161 -2.38 -20.76 -4.99
CA PHE A 161 -3.55 -20.12 -5.59
C PHE A 161 -4.86 -20.50 -4.90
N ASN A 162 -5.00 -21.77 -4.50
CA ASN A 162 -6.17 -22.33 -3.81
C ASN A 162 -6.37 -21.83 -2.37
N ILE A 163 -5.36 -21.17 -1.78
CA ILE A 163 -5.48 -20.50 -0.48
C ILE A 163 -5.99 -19.08 -0.69
N ALA A 164 -5.50 -18.39 -1.73
CA ALA A 164 -5.84 -17.00 -2.00
C ALA A 164 -7.18 -16.82 -2.73
N HIS A 165 -7.65 -17.84 -3.46
CA HIS A 165 -8.83 -17.78 -4.31
C HIS A 165 -9.77 -18.96 -4.05
N ASN A 166 -11.08 -18.74 -4.27
CA ASN A 166 -12.04 -19.84 -4.30
C ASN A 166 -11.94 -20.67 -5.59
N LYS A 167 -12.80 -21.70 -5.70
CA LYS A 167 -12.89 -22.57 -6.87
C LYS A 167 -13.23 -21.85 -8.19
N THR A 168 -13.84 -20.67 -8.12
CA THR A 168 -14.16 -19.85 -9.31
C THR A 168 -13.08 -18.82 -9.62
N GLY A 169 -11.91 -18.89 -8.96
CA GLY A 169 -10.81 -17.94 -9.15
C GLY A 169 -11.04 -16.56 -8.53
N ILE A 170 -12.06 -16.41 -7.67
CA ILE A 170 -12.37 -15.15 -6.99
C ILE A 170 -11.69 -15.14 -5.62
N GLY A 171 -10.89 -14.12 -5.39
CA GLY A 171 -10.20 -13.85 -4.13
C GLY A 171 -9.59 -12.45 -4.19
N LEU A 172 -9.55 -11.78 -3.05
CA LEU A 172 -8.94 -10.47 -2.91
C LEU A 172 -8.11 -10.45 -1.63
N ILE A 173 -6.84 -10.09 -1.71
CA ILE A 173 -6.03 -9.86 -0.52
C ILE A 173 -6.52 -8.58 0.12
N ALA A 174 -7.07 -8.68 1.32
CA ALA A 174 -7.66 -7.54 1.99
C ALA A 174 -6.71 -6.90 2.97
N SER A 175 -5.97 -7.72 3.74
CA SER A 175 -5.13 -7.21 4.81
C SER A 175 -3.93 -8.07 5.14
N ILE A 176 -2.91 -7.43 5.71
CA ILE A 176 -1.72 -8.07 6.29
C ILE A 176 -1.57 -7.64 7.75
N ALA A 177 -1.14 -8.59 8.60
CA ALA A 177 -0.68 -8.30 9.96
C ALA A 177 0.65 -8.99 10.22
N VAL A 178 1.67 -8.21 10.55
CA VAL A 178 3.04 -8.66 10.82
C VAL A 178 3.34 -8.53 12.30
N PHE A 179 3.65 -9.66 12.93
CA PHE A 179 4.09 -9.74 14.32
C PHE A 179 5.56 -10.16 14.41
N ALA A 180 6.39 -9.22 14.85
CA ALA A 180 7.83 -9.41 15.06
C ALA A 180 8.27 -8.66 16.33
N PRO A 181 8.25 -9.31 17.51
CA PRO A 181 8.51 -8.64 18.79
C PRO A 181 10.00 -8.36 19.05
N ILE A 182 10.90 -9.22 18.57
CA ILE A 182 12.35 -9.17 18.89
C ILE A 182 13.14 -8.46 17.78
N CYS A 183 12.51 -8.13 16.64
CA CYS A 183 13.14 -7.48 15.48
C CYS A 183 14.47 -8.11 15.00
N GLN A 184 14.68 -9.40 15.24
CA GLN A 184 15.88 -10.13 14.84
C GLN A 184 15.56 -11.14 13.74
N ASN A 185 16.34 -11.13 12.66
CA ASN A 185 16.14 -11.93 11.45
C ASN A 185 14.67 -11.96 10.98
N VAL A 186 14.07 -10.78 10.88
CA VAL A 186 12.62 -10.55 10.72
C VAL A 186 12.06 -11.24 9.48
N LYS A 187 12.84 -11.30 8.39
CA LYS A 187 12.45 -12.03 7.18
C LYS A 187 12.10 -13.50 7.43
N ASP A 188 12.70 -14.12 8.45
CA ASP A 188 12.48 -15.55 8.76
C ASP A 188 11.67 -15.76 10.03
N ASN A 189 11.77 -14.85 11.00
CA ASN A 189 11.18 -15.03 12.32
C ASN A 189 9.83 -14.31 12.52
N ALA A 190 9.42 -13.44 11.59
CA ALA A 190 8.14 -12.76 11.71
C ALA A 190 6.97 -13.71 11.45
N ASN A 191 5.94 -13.62 12.28
CA ASN A 191 4.65 -14.24 11.99
C ASN A 191 3.84 -13.27 11.11
N VAL A 192 3.46 -13.72 9.92
CA VAL A 192 2.70 -12.92 8.96
C VAL A 192 1.35 -13.56 8.73
N SER A 193 0.29 -12.86 9.13
CA SER A 193 -1.10 -13.24 8.85
C SER A 193 -1.59 -12.47 7.64
N ILE A 194 -2.09 -13.18 6.63
CA ILE A 194 -2.64 -12.60 5.40
C ILE A 194 -4.12 -12.94 5.35
N PHE A 195 -4.96 -11.92 5.20
CA PHE A 195 -6.41 -12.05 5.18
C PHE A 195 -6.91 -11.90 3.75
N PHE A 196 -7.62 -12.92 3.29
CA PHE A 196 -8.25 -12.95 1.96
C PHE A 196 -9.75 -12.74 2.10
N LEU A 197 -10.29 -11.76 1.39
CA LEU A 197 -11.72 -11.64 1.12
C LEU A 197 -12.06 -12.57 -0.04
N ILE A 198 -12.67 -13.69 0.31
CA ILE A 198 -13.21 -14.64 -0.64
C ILE A 198 -14.72 -14.43 -0.67
N LYS A 199 -15.24 -13.89 -1.78
CA LYS A 199 -16.69 -13.73 -1.95
C LYS A 199 -17.32 -15.12 -1.91
N LYS A 200 -18.01 -15.45 -0.83
CA LYS A 200 -19.00 -16.55 -0.83
C LYS A 200 -20.21 -15.99 -1.56
N ASN A 201 -20.60 -16.61 -2.67
CA ASN A 201 -21.86 -16.28 -3.33
C ASN A 201 -23.00 -16.55 -2.34
N TYR A 202 -23.49 -15.52 -1.68
CA TYR A 202 -24.85 -15.52 -1.18
C TYR A 202 -25.72 -15.23 -2.39
N LEU A 203 -26.40 -16.27 -2.88
CA LEU A 203 -27.60 -16.07 -3.70
C LEU A 203 -28.59 -15.31 -2.81
N ILE A 204 -28.92 -14.08 -3.19
CA ILE A 204 -30.10 -13.37 -2.67
C ILE A 204 -31.22 -13.63 -3.68
#